data_AF-A0A920PBC2-F1
#
_entry.id   AF-A0A920PBC2-F1
#
_cell.length_a   1.000
_cell.length_b   1.000
_cell.length_c   1.000
_cell.angle_alpha   90.00
_cell.angle_beta   90.00
_cell.angle_gamma   90.00
#
_symmetry.space_group_name_H-M   'P 1'
#
loop_
_entity.id
_entity.type
_entity.pdbx_description
1 polymer ?
#
loop_
_entity_poly.entity_id
_entity_poly.type
_entity_poly.pdbx_seq_one_letter_code
_entity_poly.pdbx_strand_id
1 'polypeptide(L)'
;MIEEHLRPTNMSYNLDLPTPRAIYRYYRDLEDVAIDTLYLAMADYLAAKGPEIAPDNWAKHAKMIAHILQTGSIQPQNDTKPTRLLTGTDIINELGIQPGPQIGAILEHINESQAAGIIQTKEDALTLAGQYISNLHLRGN
;
A
#
# COMPACT_ATOMS: atom_id res chain seq x y z
N MET A 1 -18.36 -3.07 2.65
CA MET A 1 -18.49 -2.08 3.75
C MET A 1 -18.53 -2.74 5.12
N ILE A 2 -19.52 -3.61 5.43
CA ILE A 2 -19.59 -4.30 6.73
C ILE A 2 -18.48 -5.34 6.92
N GLU A 3 -18.07 -6.06 5.87
CA GLU A 3 -16.98 -7.06 6.00
C GLU A 3 -15.58 -6.46 6.12
N GLU A 4 -15.39 -5.20 5.71
CA GLU A 4 -14.07 -4.59 5.53
C GLU A 4 -13.69 -3.58 6.64
N HIS A 5 -14.57 -3.34 7.61
CA HIS A 5 -14.39 -2.33 8.67
C HIS A 5 -13.19 -2.61 9.58
N LEU A 6 -12.70 -3.85 9.66
CA LEU A 6 -11.51 -4.23 10.44
C LEU A 6 -10.19 -4.00 9.68
N ARG A 7 -10.22 -3.81 8.36
CA ARG A 7 -9.00 -3.64 7.57
C ARG A 7 -8.12 -2.47 8.02
N PRO A 8 -8.65 -1.26 8.30
CA PRO A 8 -7.84 -0.12 8.73
C PRO A 8 -6.99 -0.44 9.97
N THR A 9 -7.58 -1.15 10.93
CA THR A 9 -6.93 -1.55 12.19
C THR A 9 -5.91 -2.69 11.99
N ASN A 10 -6.06 -3.48 10.93
CA ASN A 10 -5.18 -4.62 10.63
C ASN A 10 -4.02 -4.26 9.69
N MET A 11 -3.99 -3.06 9.11
CA MET A 11 -2.90 -2.60 8.24
C MET A 11 -1.60 -2.30 8.97
N SER A 12 -1.65 -2.14 10.30
CA SER A 12 -0.53 -1.70 11.13
C SER A 12 0.25 -2.86 11.75
N TYR A 13 0.30 -4.03 11.10
CA TYR A 13 0.98 -5.22 11.64
C TYR A 13 2.42 -4.89 12.10
N ASN A 14 2.65 -4.89 13.43
CA ASN A 14 3.90 -4.52 14.11
C ASN A 14 4.44 -3.10 13.89
N LEU A 15 3.63 -2.16 13.37
CA LEU A 15 3.98 -0.75 13.17
C LEU A 15 2.93 0.14 13.83
N ASP A 16 3.31 1.32 14.33
CA ASP A 16 2.35 2.28 14.90
C ASP A 16 1.41 2.90 13.84
N LEU A 17 1.84 2.93 12.56
CA LEU A 17 1.09 3.50 11.45
C LEU A 17 1.20 2.61 10.19
N PRO A 18 0.14 2.51 9.37
CA PRO A 18 0.20 1.85 8.07
C PRO A 18 1.27 2.44 7.15
N THR A 19 1.97 1.57 6.42
CA THR A 19 2.94 2.00 5.42
C THR A 19 2.24 2.63 4.21
N PRO A 20 2.92 3.51 3.44
CA PRO A 20 2.36 4.03 2.18
C PRO A 20 1.92 2.92 1.23
N ARG A 21 2.64 1.80 1.21
CA ARG A 21 2.30 0.59 0.44
C ARG A 21 0.97 -0.03 0.87
N ALA A 22 0.74 -0.17 2.18
CA ALA A 22 -0.53 -0.69 2.70
C ALA A 22 -1.69 0.25 2.38
N ILE A 23 -1.46 1.56 2.49
CA ILE A 23 -2.45 2.59 2.16
C ILE A 23 -2.80 2.57 0.67
N TYR A 24 -1.81 2.43 -0.22
CA TYR A 24 -2.06 2.25 -1.66
C TYR A 24 -2.94 1.04 -1.96
N ARG A 25 -2.63 -0.12 -1.38
CA ARG A 25 -3.46 -1.32 -1.55
C ARG A 25 -4.87 -1.12 -1.02
N TYR A 26 -5.02 -0.42 0.11
CA TYR A 26 -6.34 -0.11 0.67
C TYR A 26 -7.21 0.69 -0.31
N TYR A 27 -6.70 1.81 -0.82
CA TYR A 27 -7.46 2.63 -1.78
C TYR A 27 -7.68 1.93 -3.13
N ARG A 28 -6.71 1.12 -3.59
CA ARG A 28 -6.87 0.30 -4.79
C ARG A 28 -7.97 -0.76 -4.64
N ASP A 29 -8.02 -1.44 -3.52
CA ASP A 29 -8.93 -2.56 -3.29
C ASP A 29 -10.35 -2.10 -2.93
N LEU A 30 -10.49 -0.97 -2.23
CA LEU A 30 -11.77 -0.43 -1.79
C LEU A 30 -12.31 0.70 -2.68
N GLU A 31 -11.52 1.17 -3.63
CA GLU A 31 -11.90 2.19 -4.62
C GLU A 31 -12.68 3.37 -3.99
N ASP A 32 -13.92 3.58 -4.42
CA ASP A 32 -14.78 4.69 -4.02
C ASP A 32 -15.28 4.60 -2.57
N VAL A 33 -15.38 3.40 -1.99
CA VAL A 33 -15.85 3.20 -0.61
C VAL A 33 -14.74 3.25 0.44
N ALA A 34 -13.49 3.52 0.05
CA ALA A 34 -12.33 3.55 0.94
C ALA A 34 -12.48 4.60 2.06
N ILE A 35 -12.93 5.82 1.74
CA ILE A 35 -13.10 6.90 2.71
C ILE A 35 -14.25 6.58 3.67
N ASP A 36 -15.39 6.14 3.13
CA ASP A 36 -16.56 5.79 3.95
C ASP A 36 -16.24 4.66 4.92
N THR A 37 -15.41 3.70 4.50
CA THR A 37 -14.96 2.59 5.35
C THR A 37 -14.07 3.07 6.51
N LEU A 38 -13.27 4.14 6.32
CA LEU A 38 -12.48 4.73 7.41
C LEU A 38 -13.37 5.39 8.46
N TYR A 39 -14.38 6.16 8.03
CA TYR A 39 -15.33 6.78 8.94
C TYR A 39 -16.20 5.75 9.66
N LEU A 40 -16.61 4.68 8.97
CA LEU A 40 -17.32 3.58 9.59
C LEU A 40 -16.47 2.90 10.67
N ALA A 41 -15.18 2.67 10.41
CA ALA A 41 -14.26 2.11 11.40
C ALA A 41 -14.10 3.02 12.64
N MET A 42 -14.03 4.34 12.45
CA MET A 42 -14.01 5.29 13.57
C MET A 42 -15.31 5.24 14.40
N ALA A 43 -16.46 5.18 13.72
CA ALA A 43 -17.75 5.10 14.39
C ALA A 43 -17.90 3.80 15.18
N ASP A 44 -17.47 2.67 14.59
CA ASP A 44 -17.48 1.36 15.24
C ASP A 44 -16.56 1.32 16.47
N TYR A 45 -15.36 1.89 16.36
CA TYR A 45 -14.43 2.02 17.50
C TYR A 45 -15.06 2.80 18.67
N LEU A 46 -15.70 3.93 18.37
CA LEU A 46 -16.38 4.75 19.37
C LEU A 46 -17.58 4.01 19.99
N ALA A 47 -18.37 3.31 19.17
CA ALA A 47 -19.52 2.53 19.63
C ALA A 47 -19.09 1.36 20.52
N ALA A 48 -18.02 0.66 20.15
CA ALA A 48 -17.49 -0.49 20.88
C ALA A 48 -16.85 -0.10 22.22
N LYS A 49 -16.18 1.06 22.30
CA LYS A 49 -15.55 1.54 23.54
C LYS A 49 -16.51 2.32 24.43
N GLY A 50 -17.47 3.04 23.86
CA GLY A 50 -18.46 3.80 24.59
C GLY A 50 -17.82 4.74 25.63
N PRO A 51 -18.42 4.87 26.84
CA PRO A 51 -17.90 5.74 27.90
C PRO A 51 -16.51 5.36 28.44
N GLU A 52 -16.02 4.14 28.16
CA GLU A 52 -14.73 3.64 28.68
C GLU A 52 -13.54 4.00 27.78
N ILE A 53 -13.76 4.83 26.76
CA ILE A 53 -12.71 5.21 25.84
C ILE A 53 -11.60 6.00 26.53
N ALA A 54 -10.39 5.44 26.53
CA ALA A 54 -9.21 6.15 27.01
C ALA A 54 -8.80 7.22 25.97
N PRO A 55 -8.58 8.49 26.38
CA PRO A 55 -8.19 9.56 25.45
C PRO A 55 -6.97 9.25 24.61
N ASP A 56 -5.95 8.59 25.18
CA ASP A 56 -4.73 8.23 24.45
C ASP A 56 -4.97 7.17 23.37
N ASN A 57 -5.86 6.22 23.64
CA ASN A 57 -6.22 5.19 22.67
C ASN A 57 -7.03 5.79 21.51
N TRP A 58 -7.95 6.71 21.83
CA TRP A 58 -8.66 7.48 20.81
C TRP A 58 -7.70 8.31 19.96
N ALA A 59 -6.77 9.04 20.58
CA ALA A 59 -5.80 9.85 19.88
C ALA A 59 -4.93 9.02 18.92
N LYS A 60 -4.48 7.83 19.34
CA LYS A 60 -3.76 6.89 18.46
C LYS A 60 -4.61 6.43 17.28
N HIS A 61 -5.86 6.04 17.52
CA HIS A 61 -6.75 5.59 16.46
C HIS A 61 -7.07 6.72 15.46
N ALA A 62 -7.39 7.92 15.95
CA ALA A 62 -7.62 9.09 15.12
C ALA A 62 -6.37 9.49 14.32
N LYS A 63 -5.17 9.41 14.92
CA LYS A 63 -3.89 9.67 14.23
C LYS A 63 -3.65 8.67 13.09
N MET A 64 -3.94 7.39 13.31
CA MET A 64 -3.85 6.36 12.28
C MET A 64 -4.79 6.67 11.11
N ILE A 65 -6.07 6.97 11.37
CA ILE A 65 -7.03 7.28 10.31
C ILE A 65 -6.64 8.56 9.56
N ALA A 66 -6.20 9.60 10.28
CA ALA A 66 -5.70 10.84 9.67
C ALA A 66 -4.49 10.59 8.76
N HIS A 67 -3.56 9.71 9.17
CA HIS A 67 -2.42 9.31 8.35
C HIS A 67 -2.84 8.59 7.06
N ILE A 68 -3.82 7.68 7.14
CA ILE A 68 -4.38 6.99 5.95
C ILE A 68 -5.02 8.01 5.01
N LEU A 69 -5.86 8.92 5.54
CA LEU A 69 -6.52 9.95 4.76
C LEU A 69 -5.53 10.89 4.07
N GLN A 70 -4.53 11.40 4.80
CA GLN A 70 -3.53 12.34 4.25
C GLN A 70 -2.68 11.68 3.18
N THR A 71 -2.22 10.45 3.41
CA THR A 71 -1.41 9.70 2.45
C THR A 71 -2.22 9.30 1.22
N GLY A 72 -3.48 8.90 1.41
CA GLY A 72 -4.41 8.54 0.32
C GLY A 72 -4.89 9.73 -0.50
N SER A 73 -5.00 10.93 0.08
CA SER A 73 -5.40 12.14 -0.63
C SER A 73 -4.38 12.61 -1.67
N ILE A 74 -3.14 12.11 -1.58
CA ILE A 74 -2.06 12.37 -2.56
C ILE A 74 -2.19 11.42 -3.77
N GLN A 75 -2.98 10.34 -3.66
CA GLN A 75 -3.31 9.53 -4.82
C GLN A 75 -4.34 10.26 -5.69
N PRO A 76 -4.06 10.46 -6.98
CA PRO A 76 -4.98 11.14 -7.87
C PRO A 76 -6.31 10.40 -7.88
N GLN A 77 -7.34 11.09 -7.39
CA GLN A 77 -8.74 10.74 -7.53
C GLN A 77 -9.04 10.74 -9.04
N ASN A 78 -8.87 9.59 -9.67
CA ASN A 78 -9.11 9.29 -11.09
C ASN A 78 -8.17 9.95 -12.13
N ASP A 79 -7.77 9.12 -13.10
CA ASP A 79 -7.17 9.39 -14.41
C ASP A 79 -5.66 9.57 -14.65
N THR A 80 -4.80 9.62 -13.64
CA THR A 80 -3.35 9.48 -13.89
C THR A 80 -2.76 8.36 -13.06
N LYS A 81 -2.98 7.11 -13.52
CA LYS A 81 -2.06 6.04 -13.15
C LYS A 81 -0.64 6.57 -13.42
N PRO A 82 0.26 6.60 -12.42
CA PRO A 82 1.62 7.05 -12.65
C PRO A 82 2.18 6.25 -13.83
N THR A 83 2.73 6.96 -14.82
CA THR A 83 3.28 6.33 -16.02
C THR A 83 4.22 5.22 -15.58
N ARG A 84 3.95 4.00 -16.02
CA ARG A 84 4.72 2.82 -15.61
C ARG A 84 6.21 3.09 -15.89
N LEU A 85 7.05 2.98 -14.86
CA LEU A 85 8.50 3.16 -15.01
C LEU A 85 9.13 2.04 -15.82
N LEU A 86 8.57 0.82 -15.71
CA LEU A 86 9.00 -0.36 -16.43
C LEU A 86 7.81 -1.19 -16.91
N THR A 87 7.98 -1.85 -18.05
CA THR A 87 7.12 -2.91 -18.55
C THR A 87 7.75 -4.29 -18.33
N GLY A 88 6.96 -5.35 -18.51
CA GLY A 88 7.50 -6.71 -18.45
C GLY A 88 8.58 -6.96 -19.50
N THR A 89 8.46 -6.32 -20.68
CA THR A 89 9.47 -6.40 -21.74
C THR A 89 10.76 -5.70 -21.33
N ASP A 90 10.70 -4.55 -20.67
CA ASP A 90 11.89 -3.88 -20.14
C ASP A 90 12.62 -4.77 -19.12
N ILE A 91 11.87 -5.42 -18.22
CA ILE A 91 12.45 -6.34 -17.22
C ILE A 91 13.15 -7.52 -17.90
N ILE A 92 12.54 -8.13 -18.92
CA ILE A 92 13.13 -9.26 -19.65
C ILE A 92 14.43 -8.82 -20.34
N ASN A 93 14.40 -7.66 -21.02
CA ASN A 93 15.53 -7.19 -21.83
C ASN A 93 16.70 -6.70 -20.96
N GLU A 94 16.43 -5.94 -19.91
CA GLU A 94 17.45 -5.29 -19.08
C GLU A 94 18.02 -6.24 -18.01
N LEU A 95 17.22 -7.18 -17.51
CA LEU A 95 17.61 -8.08 -16.41
C LEU A 95 17.76 -9.55 -16.84
N GLY A 96 17.50 -9.88 -18.11
CA GLY A 96 17.74 -11.21 -18.68
C GLY A 96 16.89 -12.33 -18.08
N ILE A 97 15.72 -12.00 -17.52
CA ILE A 97 14.86 -12.96 -16.81
C ILE A 97 13.97 -13.69 -17.81
N GLN A 98 13.78 -15.01 -17.61
CA GLN A 98 12.82 -15.78 -18.38
C GLN A 98 11.37 -15.30 -18.12
N PRO A 99 10.52 -15.27 -19.16
CA PRO A 99 9.09 -14.99 -18.99
C PRO A 99 8.44 -15.92 -17.97
N GLY A 100 7.66 -15.36 -17.04
CA GLY A 100 6.97 -16.15 -16.02
C GLY A 100 6.26 -15.30 -14.96
N PRO A 101 5.53 -15.95 -14.02
CA PRO A 101 4.73 -15.26 -13.00
C PRO A 101 5.56 -14.34 -12.09
N GLN A 102 6.86 -14.59 -11.95
CA GLN A 102 7.78 -13.71 -11.22
C GLN A 102 7.83 -12.29 -11.79
N ILE A 103 7.61 -12.09 -13.09
CA ILE A 103 7.61 -10.75 -13.70
C ILE A 103 6.43 -9.93 -13.19
N GLY A 104 5.26 -10.56 -13.03
CA GLY A 104 4.10 -9.90 -12.43
C GLY A 104 4.37 -9.43 -11.01
N ALA A 105 5.01 -10.27 -10.20
CA ALA A 105 5.40 -9.93 -8.83
C ALA A 105 6.41 -8.77 -8.76
N ILE A 106 7.39 -8.75 -9.67
CA ILE A 106 8.38 -7.65 -9.78
C ILE A 106 7.68 -6.34 -10.20
N LEU A 107 6.83 -6.40 -11.23
CA LEU A 107 6.08 -5.23 -11.69
C LEU A 107 5.14 -4.69 -10.62
N GLU A 108 4.48 -5.56 -9.86
CA GLU A 108 3.64 -5.13 -8.75
C GLU A 108 4.46 -4.46 -7.64
N HIS A 109 5.63 -5.02 -7.30
CA HIS A 109 6.55 -4.39 -6.36
C HIS A 109 7.03 -3.00 -6.82
N ILE A 110 7.36 -2.85 -8.11
CA ILE A 110 7.73 -1.55 -8.71
C ILE A 110 6.57 -0.56 -8.64
N ASN A 111 5.38 -0.97 -9.10
CA ASN A 111 4.20 -0.09 -9.11
C ASN A 111 3.85 0.39 -7.69
N GLU A 112 3.99 -0.49 -6.70
CA GLU A 112 3.77 -0.15 -5.29
C GLU A 112 4.81 0.83 -4.75
N SER A 113 6.10 0.63 -5.05
CA SER A 113 7.15 1.56 -4.67
C SER A 113 7.02 2.91 -5.37
N GLN A 114 6.57 2.93 -6.63
CA GLN A 114 6.29 4.15 -7.38
C GLN A 114 5.12 4.92 -6.79
N ALA A 115 4.02 4.23 -6.48
CA ALA A 115 2.85 4.84 -5.84
C ALA A 115 3.15 5.38 -4.44
N ALA A 116 4.11 4.78 -3.73
CA ALA A 116 4.63 5.27 -2.46
C ALA A 116 5.63 6.44 -2.59
N GLY A 117 5.99 6.86 -3.81
CA GLY A 117 6.98 7.91 -4.08
C GLY A 117 8.42 7.52 -3.76
N ILE A 118 8.69 6.23 -3.49
CA ILE A 118 10.02 5.70 -3.14
C ILE A 118 10.93 5.68 -4.37
N ILE A 119 10.35 5.43 -5.55
CA ILE A 119 11.03 5.44 -6.83
C ILE A 119 10.31 6.39 -7.78
N GLN A 120 11.07 7.10 -8.62
CA GLN A 120 10.51 8.06 -9.57
C GLN A 120 11.07 7.90 -10.98
N THR A 121 12.15 7.13 -11.14
CA THR A 121 12.87 6.97 -12.42
C THR A 121 12.94 5.52 -12.88
N LYS A 122 13.24 5.31 -14.17
CA LYS A 122 13.45 3.99 -14.74
C LYS A 122 14.63 3.29 -14.07
N GLU A 123 15.69 4.03 -13.76
CA GLU A 123 16.90 3.55 -13.07
C GLU A 123 16.60 3.06 -11.65
N ASP A 124 15.77 3.80 -10.90
CA ASP A 124 15.32 3.38 -9.56
C ASP A 124 14.56 2.04 -9.64
N ALA A 125 13.67 1.93 -10.63
CA ALA A 125 12.86 0.74 -10.84
C ALA A 125 13.70 -0.49 -11.24
N LEU A 126 14.73 -0.32 -12.07
CA LEU A 126 15.67 -1.39 -12.45
C LEU A 126 16.50 -1.84 -11.24
N THR A 127 17.00 -0.89 -10.44
CA THR A 127 17.73 -1.20 -9.20
C THR A 127 16.87 -2.00 -8.23
N LEU A 128 15.63 -1.57 -8.03
CA LEU A 128 14.68 -2.24 -7.15
C LEU A 128 14.34 -3.65 -7.64
N ALA A 129 14.15 -3.83 -8.96
CA ALA A 129 13.91 -5.13 -9.57
C ALA A 129 15.10 -6.09 -9.36
N GLY A 130 16.32 -5.62 -9.59
CA GLY A 130 17.54 -6.40 -9.33
C GLY A 130 17.66 -6.88 -7.88
N GLN A 131 17.38 -6.00 -6.91
CA GLN A 131 17.37 -6.34 -5.49
C GLN A 131 16.29 -7.39 -5.16
N TYR A 132 15.09 -7.26 -5.75
CA TYR A 132 14.01 -8.20 -5.54
C TYR A 132 14.38 -9.62 -6.02
N ILE A 133 15.04 -9.71 -7.17
CA ILE A 133 15.49 -10.98 -7.77
C ILE A 133 16.58 -11.64 -6.92
N SER A 134 17.57 -10.88 -6.47
CA SER A 134 18.64 -11.40 -5.61
C SER A 134 18.07 -11.97 -4.30
N ASN A 135 17.08 -11.29 -3.70
CA ASN A 135 16.41 -11.77 -2.50
C ASN A 135 15.57 -13.03 -2.74
N LEU A 136 14.99 -13.21 -3.93
CA LEU A 136 14.28 -14.44 -4.29
C LEU A 136 15.25 -15.64 -4.38
N HIS A 137 16.41 -15.45 -4.99
CA HIS A 137 17.42 -16.50 -5.12
C HIS A 137 18.01 -16.91 -3.76
N LEU A 138 18.16 -15.97 -2.82
CA LEU A 138 18.64 -16.26 -1.46
C LEU A 138 17.64 -17.04 -0.59
N ARG A 139 16.34 -17.03 -0.93
CA ARG A 139 15.30 -17.78 -0.22
C ARG A 139 15.01 -19.16 -0.81
N GLY A 140 15.56 -19.46 -1.98
CA GLY A 140 15.40 -20.74 -2.69
C GLY A 140 16.54 -21.76 -2.47
N ASN A 141 17.57 -21.39 -1.71
CA ASN A 141 18.65 -22.27 -1.22
C ASN A 141 18.47 -22.54 0.28
#